data_AF-A0A024H1M4-F1
#
_entry.id   AF-A0A024H1M4-F1
#
_cell.length_a   1.000
_cell.length_b   1.000
_cell.length_c   1.000
_cell.angle_alpha   90.00
_cell.angle_beta   90.00
_cell.angle_gamma   90.00
#
_symmetry.space_group_name_H-M   'P 1'
#
loop_
_entity.id
_entity.type
_entity.pdbx_description
1 polymer ?
#
loop_
_entity_poly.entity_id
_entity_poly.type
_entity_poly.pdbx_seq_one_letter_code
_entity_poly.pdbx_strand_id
1 'polypeptide(L)' 'MRSFEPGENWFYEHTTQKFFHGPRLPDPQSRPLEQPSPAPPDKVPADWQERLHQ' A
#
# COMPACT_ATOMS: atom_id res chain seq x y z
N MET A 1 -3.72 -11.18 4.29
CA MET A 1 -3.23 -9.88 3.78
C MET A 1 -2.29 -10.17 2.61
N ARG A 2 -2.24 -9.34 1.56
CA ARG A 2 -1.46 -9.56 0.32
C ARG A 2 -1.10 -8.18 -0.25
N SER A 3 0.18 -7.91 -0.50
CA SER A 3 0.65 -6.66 -1.09
C SER A 3 0.58 -6.69 -2.63
N PHE A 4 0.35 -5.54 -3.26
CA PHE A 4 0.32 -5.33 -4.71
C PHE A 4 0.81 -3.92 -5.04
N GLU A 5 1.82 -3.79 -5.90
CA GLU A 5 2.22 -2.51 -6.48
C GLU A 5 1.71 -2.39 -7.93
N PRO A 6 1.32 -1.18 -8.38
CA PRO A 6 0.91 -0.95 -9.76
C PRO A 6 2.00 -1.39 -10.76
N GLY A 7 1.62 -2.21 -11.74
CA GLY A 7 2.54 -2.70 -12.79
C GLY A 7 3.15 -4.08 -12.52
N GLU A 8 2.90 -4.67 -11.35
CA GLU A 8 3.38 -6.01 -11.02
C GLU A 8 2.38 -7.11 -11.41
N ASN A 9 2.89 -8.23 -11.94
CA ASN A 9 2.11 -9.43 -12.28
C ASN A 9 2.34 -10.56 -11.27
N TRP A 10 2.81 -10.22 -10.07
CA TRP A 10 3.11 -11.15 -9.01
C TRP A 10 2.44 -10.71 -7.71
N PHE A 11 2.29 -11.65 -6.77
CA PHE A 11 1.79 -11.35 -5.44
C PHE A 11 2.40 -12.26 -4.38
N TYR A 12 2.48 -11.74 -3.15
CA TYR A 12 2.94 -12.48 -1.99
C TYR A 12 1.77 -12.96 -1.13
N GLU A 13 1.77 -14.24 -0.78
CA GLU A 13 0.80 -14.85 0.12
C GLU A 13 1.45 -15.06 1.50
N HIS A 14 0.95 -14.35 2.51
CA HIS A 14 1.60 -14.29 3.83
C HIS A 14 1.44 -15.58 4.65
N THR A 15 0.39 -16.38 4.42
CA THR A 15 0.13 -17.63 5.16
C THR A 15 1.14 -18.71 4.79
N THR A 16 1.49 -18.80 3.51
CA THR A 16 2.40 -19.78 2.92
C THR A 16 3.79 -19.22 2.65
N GLN A 17 3.97 -17.91 2.82
CA GLN A 17 5.21 -17.18 2.56
C GLN A 17 5.75 -17.36 1.14
N LYS A 18 4.86 -17.39 0.14
CA LYS A 18 5.21 -17.69 -1.26
C LYS A 18 4.85 -16.58 -2.22
N PHE A 19 5.62 -16.53 -3.31
CA PHE A 19 5.34 -15.69 -4.48
C PHE A 19 4.56 -16.47 -5.53
N PHE A 20 3.61 -15.81 -6.14
CA PHE A 20 2.82 -16.36 -7.25
C PHE A 20 2.75 -15.35 -8.38
N HIS A 21 2.90 -15.84 -9.62
CA HIS A 21 2.48 -15.07 -10.79
C HIS A 21 0.96 -15.16 -10.91
N GLY A 22 0.31 -14.01 -11.13
CA GLY A 22 -1.14 -13.90 -11.19
C GLY A 22 -1.59 -12.98 -12.32
N PRO A 23 -2.89 -13.03 -12.67
CA PRO A 23 -3.45 -12.04 -13.59
C PRO A 23 -3.25 -10.64 -13.02
N ARG A 24 -3.08 -9.65 -13.91
CA ARG A 24 -3.04 -8.23 -13.52
C ARG A 24 -4.29 -7.93 -12.68
N LEU A 25 -4.09 -7.41 -11.47
CA LEU A 25 -5.20 -6.93 -10.66
C LEU A 25 -5.69 -5.59 -11.22
N PRO A 26 -7.00 -5.33 -11.18
CA PRO A 26 -7.51 -4.01 -11.52
C PRO A 26 -6.93 -2.97 -10.57
N ASP A 27 -6.66 -1.78 -11.11
CA ASP A 27 -6.15 -0.66 -10.31
C ASP A 27 -7.12 -0.36 -9.14
N PRO A 28 -6.66 0.21 -8.02
CA PRO A 28 -7.54 0.55 -6.90
C PRO A 28 -8.67 1.47 -7.37
N GLN A 29 -9.89 0.95 -7.41
CA GLN A 29 -11.03 1.69 -7.98
C GLN A 29 -11.59 2.74 -7.02
N SER A 30 -11.27 2.67 -5.73
CA SER A 30 -11.79 3.58 -4.71
C SER A 30 -10.92 3.59 -3.44
N ARG A 31 -10.99 4.70 -2.72
CA ARG A 31 -10.56 4.86 -1.32
C ARG A 31 -11.80 5.18 -0.47
N PRO A 32 -11.76 4.96 0.86
CA PRO A 32 -12.79 5.51 1.76
C PRO A 32 -12.97 7.01 1.49
N LEU A 33 -14.22 7.48 1.43
CA LEU A 33 -14.53 8.87 1.09
C LEU A 33 -13.96 9.83 2.14
N GLU A 34 -13.94 9.39 3.39
CA GLU A 34 -13.43 10.10 4.56
C GLU A 34 -11.90 10.20 4.59
N GLN A 35 -11.18 9.46 3.72
CA GLN A 35 -9.72 9.47 3.67
C GLN A 35 -9.23 10.52 2.66
N PRO A 36 -8.84 11.75 3.06
CA PRO A 36 -8.30 12.76 2.15
C PRO A 36 -7.00 12.33 1.44
N SER A 37 -6.69 13.01 0.34
CA SER A 37 -5.43 12.86 -0.42
C SER A 37 -4.64 14.17 -0.39
N PRO A 38 -3.31 14.16 -0.19
CA PRO A 38 -2.43 13.01 0.09
C PRO A 38 -2.43 12.65 1.59
N ALA A 39 -3.15 11.59 1.98
CA ALA A 39 -3.38 11.17 3.37
C ALA A 39 -4.01 12.24 4.29
N PRO A 40 -4.58 11.86 5.45
CA PRO A 40 -5.04 12.83 6.44
C PRO A 40 -3.86 13.62 6.99
N PRO A 41 -3.94 14.95 7.05
CA PRO A 41 -2.88 15.80 7.59
C PRO A 41 -2.54 15.45 9.05
N ASP A 42 -3.50 14.88 9.78
CA ASP A 42 -3.40 14.39 11.16
C ASP A 42 -2.78 12.98 11.29
N LYS A 43 -2.57 12.26 10.18
CA LYS A 43 -1.94 10.92 10.19
C LYS A 43 -0.44 10.95 9.92
N VAL A 44 0.09 12.06 9.42
CA VAL A 44 1.52 12.26 9.19
C VAL A 44 2.02 13.28 10.22
N PRO A 45 2.83 12.87 11.22
CA PRO A 45 3.43 13.81 12.15
C PRO A 45 4.21 14.90 11.42
N ALA A 46 4.18 16.14 11.89
CA ALA A 46 4.87 17.25 11.22
C ALA A 46 6.38 17.02 11.08
N ASP A 47 6.97 16.27 12.01
CA ASP A 47 8.38 15.88 12.12
C ASP A 47 8.69 14.53 11.44
N TRP A 48 7.78 13.98 10.61
CA TRP A 48 7.93 12.64 10.04
C TRP A 48 9.26 12.42 9.32
N GLN A 49 9.81 13.45 8.66
CA GLN A 49 11.08 13.37 7.95
C GLN A 49 12.27 13.19 8.91
N GLU A 50 12.23 13.83 10.08
CA GLU A 50 13.28 13.76 11.09
C GLU A 50 13.31 12.37 11.76
N ARG A 51 12.16 11.70 11.81
CA ARG A 51 11.99 10.35 12.36
C ARG A 51 12.52 9.24 11.45
N LEU A 52 12.82 9.51 10.18
CA LEU A 52 13.31 8.50 9.22
C LEU A 52 14.77 8.09 9.45
N HIS A 53 15.55 8.90 10.18
CA HIS A 53 16.99 8.70 10.37
C HIS A 53 17.37 8.36 11.83
N GLN A 54 16.40 8.01 12.67
CA GLN A 54 16.63 7.45 14.00
C GLN A 54 16.60 5.91 13.95
#